data_AF-A0A8S1JZQ7-F1
#
_entry.id   AF-A0A8S1JZQ7-F1
#
_cell.length_a   1.000
_cell.length_b   1.000
_cell.length_c   1.000
_cell.angle_alpha   90.00
_cell.angle_beta   90.00
_cell.angle_gamma   90.00
#
_symmetry.space_group_name_H-M   'P 1'
#
loop_
_entity.id
_entity.type
_entity.pdbx_description
1 polymer ?
#
loop_
_entity_poly.entity_id
_entity_poly.type
_entity_poly.pdbx_seq_one_letter_code
_entity_poly.pdbx_strand_id
1 'polypeptide(L)'
;MSNLQLQTEENCDISLSQIENMLDQSEIEPQTKCKNVETKYCVNTTVISISNQIKLLGDDFSEFNVPSHYLPPNIQVGNVFTITFQRNRSEENKFKNQIEQISKSALNDI
;
A
#
# COMPACT_ATOMS: atom_id res chain seq x y z
N MET A 1 -8.90 29.05 41.96
CA MET A 1 -8.09 29.93 41.10
C MET A 1 -6.86 29.15 40.67
N SER A 2 -6.69 28.98 39.36
CA SER A 2 -5.63 28.20 38.72
C SER A 2 -4.38 29.07 38.53
N ASN A 3 -3.21 28.50 38.77
CA ASN A 3 -1.93 29.02 38.28
C ASN A 3 -1.17 27.85 37.65
N LEU A 4 -1.41 27.61 36.36
CA LEU A 4 -0.48 26.85 35.51
C LEU A 4 0.55 27.86 34.99
N GLN A 5 1.78 27.79 35.52
CA GLN A 5 2.94 28.35 34.84
C GLN A 5 3.22 27.47 33.62
N LEU A 6 3.02 28.01 32.41
CA LEU A 6 3.59 27.46 31.20
C LEU A 6 5.12 27.56 31.32
N GLN A 7 5.77 26.42 31.51
CA GLN A 7 7.20 26.32 31.23
C GLN A 7 7.37 26.29 29.70
N THR A 8 8.26 27.17 29.28
CA THR A 8 8.67 27.51 27.92
C THR A 8 9.03 26.30 27.07
N GLU A 9 8.64 26.40 25.80
CA GLU A 9 8.96 25.54 24.67
C GLU A 9 10.46 25.14 24.68
N GLU A 10 10.74 23.84 24.70
CA GLU A 10 12.02 23.31 24.24
C GLU A 10 12.12 23.58 22.73
N ASN A 11 12.88 24.60 22.36
CA ASN A 11 13.35 24.79 20.99
C ASN A 11 14.25 23.60 20.63
N CYS A 12 13.69 22.59 19.96
CA CYS A 12 14.49 21.62 19.21
C CYS A 12 15.00 22.29 17.93
N ASP A 13 16.04 23.12 18.06
CA ASP A 13 16.84 23.58 16.93
C ASP A 13 17.70 22.41 16.40
N ILE A 14 17.07 21.52 15.63
CA ILE A 14 17.80 20.50 14.90
C ILE A 14 18.46 21.20 13.70
N SER A 15 19.78 21.27 13.71
CA SER A 15 20.53 21.82 12.57
C SER A 15 20.36 20.94 11.33
N LEU A 16 20.30 21.54 10.14
CA LEU A 16 20.20 20.79 8.86
C LEU A 16 21.31 19.72 8.72
N SER A 17 22.50 19.99 9.26
CA SER A 17 23.60 19.02 9.30
C SER A 17 23.38 17.84 10.27
N GLN A 18 22.56 18.00 11.31
CA GLN A 18 22.10 16.88 12.16
C GLN A 18 21.04 16.03 11.45
N ILE A 19 20.19 16.63 10.60
CA ILE A 19 19.22 15.91 9.77
C ILE A 19 19.95 15.09 8.68
N GLU A 20 20.94 15.69 8.01
CA GLU A 20 21.75 15.00 6.98
C GLU A 20 22.50 13.79 7.56
N ASN A 21 23.06 13.90 8.77
CA ASN A 21 23.72 12.77 9.44
C ASN A 21 22.74 11.68 9.93
N MET A 22 21.46 12.00 10.16
CA MET A 22 20.43 11.01 10.49
C MET A 22 19.87 10.32 9.24
N LEU A 23 19.94 10.96 8.06
CA LEU A 23 19.52 10.39 6.78
C LEU A 23 20.57 9.44 6.20
N ASP A 24 21.87 9.72 6.40
CA ASP A 24 22.98 8.93 5.85
C ASP A 24 23.23 7.59 6.57
N GLN A 25 22.68 7.38 7.78
CA GLN A 25 22.78 6.09 8.49
C GLN A 25 21.58 5.17 8.26
N SER A 26 20.56 5.61 7.52
CA SER A 26 19.59 4.72 6.92
C SER A 26 20.01 4.40 5.49
N GLU A 27 21.05 3.59 5.35
CA GLU A 27 21.00 2.56 4.31
C GLU A 27 19.76 1.72 4.63
N ILE A 28 18.59 2.17 4.14
CA ILE A 28 17.50 1.28 3.84
C ILE A 28 18.04 0.47 2.67
N GLU A 29 18.86 -0.54 2.99
CA GLU A 29 19.01 -1.66 2.10
C GLU A 29 17.59 -2.04 1.70
N PRO A 30 17.27 -2.15 0.40
CA PRO A 30 16.05 -2.84 -0.01
C PRO A 30 16.26 -4.34 0.30
N GLN A 31 16.29 -4.69 1.58
CA GLN A 31 16.05 -6.04 2.06
C GLN A 31 14.55 -6.26 1.90
N THR A 32 14.09 -6.76 0.77
CA THR A 32 14.20 -8.19 0.55
C THR A 32 14.17 -8.50 -0.94
N LYS A 33 15.32 -8.92 -1.50
CA LYS A 33 15.31 -9.78 -2.69
C LYS A 33 14.56 -11.05 -2.33
N CYS A 34 13.28 -11.14 -2.72
CA CYS A 34 12.49 -12.36 -2.63
C CYS A 34 13.19 -13.44 -3.47
N LYS A 35 13.92 -14.34 -2.80
CA LYS A 35 14.43 -15.56 -3.43
C LYS A 35 13.22 -16.47 -3.74
N ASN A 36 12.71 -16.36 -4.97
CA ASN A 36 11.76 -17.25 -5.65
C ASN A 36 10.77 -18.04 -4.75
N VAL A 37 9.70 -17.37 -4.30
CA VAL A 37 8.43 -17.95 -3.82
C VAL A 37 7.35 -16.92 -4.17
N GLU A 38 6.11 -17.33 -4.45
CA GLU A 38 4.96 -16.46 -4.74
C GLU A 38 5.07 -15.08 -4.09
N THR A 39 5.19 -14.03 -4.89
CA THR A 39 5.33 -12.65 -4.41
C THR A 39 4.03 -12.22 -3.77
N LYS A 40 3.93 -12.43 -2.46
CA LYS A 40 2.90 -11.83 -1.61
C LYS A 40 3.40 -10.46 -1.18
N TYR A 41 2.68 -9.41 -1.56
CA TYR A 41 2.95 -8.04 -1.16
C TYR A 41 1.81 -7.55 -0.27
N CYS A 42 2.14 -7.00 0.89
CA CYS A 42 1.14 -6.55 1.87
C CYS A 42 1.35 -5.07 2.14
N VAL A 43 0.26 -4.30 2.16
CA VAL A 43 0.27 -2.87 2.46
C VAL A 43 -0.78 -2.62 3.53
N ASN A 44 -0.37 -2.03 4.66
CA ASN A 44 -1.36 -1.51 5.59
C ASN A 44 -1.89 -0.21 5.02
N THR A 45 -3.21 -0.06 5.07
CA THR A 45 -3.87 1.12 4.58
C THR A 45 -4.86 1.64 5.60
N THR A 46 -4.96 2.96 5.66
CA THR A 46 -5.94 3.68 6.48
C THR A 46 -7.01 4.26 5.57
N VAL A 47 -8.26 4.09 5.97
CA VAL A 47 -9.42 4.66 5.28
C VAL A 47 -9.45 6.15 5.53
N ILE A 48 -9.39 6.93 4.46
CA ILE A 48 -9.49 8.38 4.49
C ILE A 48 -10.66 8.85 3.62
N SER A 49 -11.11 10.08 3.85
CA SER A 49 -12.11 10.74 3.01
C SER A 49 -11.51 12.02 2.44
N ILE A 50 -11.35 12.08 1.12
CA ILE A 50 -10.90 13.27 0.39
C ILE A 50 -12.01 13.64 -0.59
N SER A 51 -12.49 14.89 -0.56
CA SER A 51 -13.52 15.39 -1.49
C SER A 51 -14.78 14.51 -1.53
N ASN A 52 -15.23 14.03 -0.36
CA ASN A 52 -16.36 13.12 -0.17
C ASN A 52 -16.21 11.75 -0.85
N GLN A 53 -14.99 11.34 -1.20
CA GLN A 53 -14.69 9.99 -1.70
C GLN A 53 -13.85 9.23 -0.67
N ILE A 54 -14.25 7.98 -0.42
CA ILE A 54 -13.47 7.04 0.38
C ILE A 54 -12.25 6.61 -0.42
N LYS A 55 -11.07 6.80 0.17
CA LYS A 55 -9.77 6.37 -0.35
C LYS A 55 -9.01 5.60 0.71
N LEU A 56 -7.99 4.87 0.27
CA LEU A 56 -7.09 4.15 1.17
C LEU A 56 -5.69 4.76 1.05
N LEU A 57 -5.11 5.09 2.20
CA LEU A 57 -3.77 5.67 2.28
C LEU A 57 -2.80 4.63 2.84
N GLY A 58 -1.75 4.32 2.09
CA GLY A 58 -0.67 3.45 2.54
C GLY A 58 0.26 4.11 3.56
N ASP A 59 1.05 3.31 4.27
CA ASP A 59 2.07 3.77 5.23
C ASP A 59 3.14 4.67 4.57
N ASP A 60 3.37 4.51 3.27
CA ASP A 60 4.25 5.32 2.42
C ASP A 60 3.56 6.56 1.83
N PHE A 61 2.37 6.90 2.33
CA PHE A 61 1.49 7.96 1.82
C PHE A 61 1.00 7.75 0.37
N SER A 62 1.12 6.54 -0.17
CA SER A 62 0.54 6.21 -1.46
C SER A 62 -0.98 6.14 -1.37
N GLU A 63 -1.67 6.70 -2.37
CA GLU A 63 -3.12 6.64 -2.47
C GLU A 63 -3.57 5.44 -3.31
N PHE A 64 -4.42 4.58 -2.73
CA PHE A 64 -5.07 3.50 -3.46
C PHE A 64 -6.54 3.85 -3.73
N ASN A 65 -6.88 3.91 -5.01
CA ASN A 65 -8.25 4.06 -5.48
C ASN A 65 -8.89 2.68 -5.61
N VAL A 66 -9.46 2.18 -4.51
CA VAL A 66 -10.19 0.90 -4.49
C VAL A 66 -11.69 1.17 -4.62
N PRO A 67 -12.38 0.61 -5.63
CA PRO A 67 -13.83 0.75 -5.75
C PRO A 67 -14.55 0.24 -4.50
N SER A 68 -15.61 0.94 -4.08
CA SER A 68 -16.31 0.68 -2.82
C SER A 68 -16.88 -0.73 -2.67
N HIS A 69 -17.23 -1.39 -3.78
CA HIS A 69 -17.75 -2.77 -3.75
C HIS A 69 -16.69 -3.84 -3.44
N TYR A 70 -15.40 -3.50 -3.51
CA TYR A 70 -14.31 -4.37 -3.05
C TYR A 70 -13.94 -4.14 -1.57
N LEU A 71 -14.48 -3.09 -0.95
CA LEU A 71 -14.23 -2.78 0.45
C LEU A 71 -15.15 -3.60 1.36
N PRO A 72 -14.71 -3.97 2.57
CA PRO A 72 -15.58 -4.60 3.56
C PRO A 72 -16.84 -3.76 3.84
N PRO A 73 -17.97 -4.40 4.16
CA PRO A 73 -19.16 -3.67 4.57
C PRO A 73 -18.89 -2.89 5.87
N ASN A 74 -19.56 -1.73 6.03
CA ASN A 74 -19.44 -0.85 7.20
C ASN A 74 -18.05 -0.25 7.43
N ILE A 75 -17.31 0.03 6.35
CA ILE A 75 -16.04 0.73 6.45
C ILE A 75 -16.23 2.17 6.96
N GLN A 76 -15.41 2.58 7.93
CA GLN A 76 -15.42 3.93 8.50
C GLN A 76 -14.07 4.61 8.27
N VAL A 77 -14.09 5.93 8.18
CA VAL A 77 -12.86 6.73 8.13
C VAL A 77 -12.05 6.48 9.40
N GLY A 78 -10.74 6.30 9.25
CA GLY A 78 -9.83 5.94 10.33
C GLY A 78 -9.66 4.44 10.54
N ASN A 79 -10.48 3.58 9.92
CA ASN A 79 -10.25 2.14 9.96
C ASN A 79 -8.93 1.80 9.24
N VAL A 80 -8.17 0.87 9.83
CA VAL A 80 -6.93 0.35 9.25
C VAL A 80 -7.15 -1.10 8.82
N PHE A 81 -6.67 -1.45 7.64
CA PHE A 81 -6.66 -2.83 7.17
C PHE A 81 -5.49 -3.10 6.23
N THR A 82 -5.12 -4.37 6.14
CA THR A 82 -4.01 -4.82 5.29
C THR A 82 -4.55 -5.29 3.94
N ILE A 83 -4.13 -4.64 2.87
CA ILE A 83 -4.32 -5.12 1.50
C ILE A 83 -3.23 -6.14 1.19
N THR A 84 -3.62 -7.31 0.71
CA THR A 84 -2.70 -8.35 0.28
C THR A 84 -2.81 -8.55 -1.23
N PHE A 85 -1.71 -8.34 -1.94
CA PHE A 85 -1.55 -8.71 -3.34
C PHE A 85 -0.82 -10.05 -3.41
N GLN A 86 -1.46 -11.04 -4.04
CA GLN A 86 -0.85 -12.35 -4.26
C GLN A 86 -1.07 -12.75 -5.72
N ARG A 87 0.02 -13.10 -6.41
CA ARG A 87 -0.04 -13.59 -7.78
C ARG A 87 -0.61 -15.00 -7.82
N ASN A 88 -1.72 -15.21 -8.54
CA ASN A 88 -2.34 -16.52 -8.72
C ASN A 88 -1.92 -17.16 -10.06
N ARG A 89 -0.81 -17.93 -10.04
CA ARG A 89 -0.30 -18.63 -11.24
C ARG A 89 -1.24 -19.71 -11.77
N SER A 90 -2.05 -20.31 -10.90
CA SER A 90 -2.99 -21.37 -11.31
C SER A 90 -4.03 -20.80 -12.26
N GLU A 91 -4.64 -19.66 -11.90
CA GLU A 91 -5.61 -18.99 -12.76
C GLU A 91 -4.95 -18.42 -14.02
N GLU A 92 -3.74 -17.83 -13.95
CA GLU A 92 -3.00 -17.39 -15.14
C GLU A 92 -2.83 -18.52 -16.18
N ASN A 93 -2.40 -19.72 -15.74
CA ASN A 93 -2.22 -20.86 -16.62
C ASN A 93 -3.55 -21.37 -17.20
N LYS A 94 -4.62 -21.36 -16.39
CA LYS A 94 -5.96 -21.72 -16.85
C LYS A 94 -6.45 -20.78 -17.93
N PHE A 95 -6.31 -19.47 -17.74
CA PHE A 95 -6.67 -18.47 -18.76
C PHE A 95 -5.82 -18.59 -20.01
N LYS A 96 -4.51 -18.83 -19.88
CA LYS A 96 -3.63 -19.07 -21.03
C LYS A 96 -4.14 -20.25 -21.87
N ASN A 97 -4.46 -21.37 -21.24
CA ASN A 97 -4.97 -22.54 -21.95
C ASN A 97 -6.33 -22.27 -22.64
N GLN A 98 -7.23 -21.54 -21.98
CA GLN A 98 -8.51 -21.14 -22.57
C GLN A 98 -8.32 -20.26 -23.81
N ILE A 99 -7.41 -19.27 -23.73
CA ILE A 99 -7.08 -18.40 -24.86
C ILE A 99 -6.53 -19.24 -26.02
N GLU A 100 -5.59 -20.14 -25.76
CA GLU A 100 -5.02 -21.02 -26.80
C GLU A 100 -6.10 -21.88 -27.47
N GLN A 101 -7.09 -22.38 -26.72
CA GLN A 101 -8.22 -23.14 -27.27
C GLN A 101 -9.14 -22.28 -28.14
N ILE A 102 -9.47 -21.06 -27.69
CA ILE A 102 -10.28 -20.11 -28.46
C ILE A 102 -9.57 -19.75 -29.75
N SER A 103 -8.28 -19.41 -29.69
CA SER A 103 -7.48 -19.06 -30.87
C SER A 103 -7.41 -20.19 -31.89
N LYS A 104 -7.22 -21.45 -31.45
CA LYS A 104 -7.25 -22.61 -32.34
C LYS A 104 -8.61 -22.81 -33.00
N SER A 105 -9.69 -22.63 -32.24
CA SER A 105 -11.05 -22.78 -32.76
C SER A 105 -11.35 -21.71 -33.81
N ALA A 106 -11.03 -20.45 -33.52
CA ALA A 106 -11.24 -19.33 -34.44
C ALA A 106 -10.43 -19.42 -35.74
N LEU A 107 -9.27 -20.10 -35.73
CA LEU A 107 -8.44 -20.31 -36.91
C LEU A 107 -8.85 -21.54 -37.74
N ASN A 108 -9.56 -22.51 -37.15
CA ASN A 108 -10.01 -23.73 -37.83
C ASN A 108 -11.39 -23.59 -38.50
N ASP A 109 -12.07 -22.46 -38.34
CA ASP A 109 -13.33 -22.12 -39.00
C ASP A 109 -13.13 -21.45 -40.39
N ILE A 110 -11.94 -21.58 -41.00
CA ILE A 110 -11.58 -21.16 -42.38
C ILE A 110 -11.21 -22.39 -43.20
#